data_AF-A0A009QKC6-F1
#
_entry.id   AF-A0A009QKC6-F1
#
_cell.length_a   1.000
_cell.length_b   1.000
_cell.length_c   1.000
_cell.angle_alpha   90.00
_cell.angle_beta   90.00
_cell.angle_gamma   90.00
#
_symmetry.space_group_name_H-M   'P 1'
#
loop_
_entity.id
_entity.type
_entity.pdbx_description
1 polymer ?
#
loop_
_entity_poly.entity_id
_entity_poly.type
_entity_poly.pdbx_seq_one_letter_code
_entity_poly.pdbx_strand_id
1 'polypeptide(L)'
;MKYKLDSLEGLSDEMKALYEEKDGAFYLKVEGLPQQDNSELDGLKNKVNQLLNEKKTAQEKQREAEEKAQREAEEAARKKGDVAAIEASWKAKLEQAEAKHAEATKALQDQVYKLTVGQTAQALASELSIKGSEAVLLPHITNRLQVETDENGEVKVRVLDSQGKPSALSIDDLKKEFRSNVAFKPLIVASNASGSGASGGGSGGGAAKKPSEMTTQERLEFQKNDPQGFQAAVANGDFNN
;
A
#
# COMPACT_ATOMS: atom_id res chain seq x y z
N MET A 1 -14.06 -29.76 -9.84
CA MET A 1 -14.71 -29.07 -11.00
C MET A 1 -14.78 -27.59 -10.70
N LYS A 2 -14.50 -26.72 -11.68
CA LYS A 2 -14.58 -25.26 -11.53
C LYS A 2 -15.81 -24.74 -12.27
N TYR A 3 -16.45 -23.71 -11.71
CA TYR A 3 -17.65 -23.09 -12.28
C TYR A 3 -17.36 -22.36 -13.61
N LYS A 4 -16.17 -21.75 -13.74
CA LYS A 4 -15.70 -21.03 -14.94
C LYS A 4 -14.33 -21.57 -15.37
N LEU A 5 -14.15 -21.72 -16.68
CA LEU A 5 -12.90 -22.09 -17.33
C LEU A 5 -12.61 -21.12 -18.48
N ASP A 6 -11.33 -20.80 -18.69
CA ASP A 6 -10.89 -19.95 -19.81
C ASP A 6 -10.64 -20.77 -21.09
N SER A 7 -10.47 -22.09 -20.98
CA SER A 7 -10.32 -23.03 -22.08
C SER A 7 -10.83 -24.43 -21.68
N LEU A 8 -11.31 -25.19 -22.66
CA LEU A 8 -11.72 -26.59 -22.53
C LEU A 8 -10.62 -27.59 -22.92
N GLU A 9 -9.41 -27.11 -23.20
CA GLU A 9 -8.26 -27.95 -23.54
C GLU A 9 -7.88 -28.87 -22.38
N GLY A 10 -7.68 -30.15 -22.71
CA GLY A 10 -7.32 -31.19 -21.74
C GLY A 10 -8.49 -31.80 -20.96
N LEU A 11 -9.73 -31.38 -21.20
CA LEU A 11 -10.93 -32.05 -20.66
C LEU A 11 -11.38 -33.20 -21.55
N SER A 12 -11.98 -34.25 -20.95
CA SER A 12 -12.66 -35.31 -21.71
C SER A 12 -13.90 -34.76 -22.40
N ASP A 13 -14.32 -35.39 -23.49
CA ASP A 13 -15.47 -34.90 -24.26
C ASP A 13 -16.78 -34.93 -23.44
N GLU A 14 -16.92 -35.87 -22.50
CA GLU A 14 -18.06 -35.85 -21.56
C GLU A 14 -18.01 -34.63 -20.63
N MET A 15 -16.81 -34.24 -20.17
CA MET A 15 -16.65 -33.05 -19.32
C MET A 15 -16.88 -31.76 -20.12
N LYS A 16 -16.44 -31.69 -21.39
CA LYS A 16 -16.71 -30.53 -22.25
C LYS A 16 -18.20 -30.31 -22.49
N ALA A 17 -18.97 -31.39 -22.63
CA ALA A 17 -20.42 -31.32 -22.82
C ALA A 17 -21.16 -30.66 -21.64
N LEU A 18 -20.56 -30.70 -20.44
CA LEU A 18 -21.07 -30.05 -19.23
C LEU A 18 -20.80 -28.55 -19.17
N TYR A 19 -20.12 -27.93 -20.16
CA TYR A 19 -19.86 -26.49 -20.18
C TYR A 19 -20.56 -25.78 -21.37
N GLU A 20 -20.92 -24.51 -21.20
CA GLU A 20 -21.36 -23.58 -22.25
C GLU A 20 -20.43 -22.38 -22.35
N GLU A 21 -20.19 -21.92 -23.57
CA GLU A 21 -19.43 -20.70 -23.80
C GLU A 21 -20.36 -19.47 -23.66
N LYS A 22 -19.97 -18.52 -22.81
CA LYS A 22 -20.63 -17.21 -22.65
C LYS A 22 -19.58 -16.13 -22.41
N ASP A 23 -19.67 -15.03 -23.14
CA ASP A 23 -18.75 -13.88 -23.04
C ASP A 23 -17.25 -14.26 -23.11
N GLY A 24 -16.89 -15.24 -23.95
CA GLY A 24 -15.51 -15.69 -24.17
C GLY A 24 -14.92 -16.59 -23.07
N ALA A 25 -15.76 -17.13 -22.17
CA ALA A 25 -15.37 -18.11 -21.17
C ALA A 25 -16.38 -19.26 -21.08
N PHE A 26 -15.94 -20.41 -20.56
CA PHE A 26 -16.75 -21.63 -20.47
C PHE A 26 -17.30 -21.80 -19.04
N TYR A 27 -18.63 -21.82 -18.90
CA TYR A 27 -19.33 -21.96 -17.63
C TYR A 27 -20.00 -23.33 -17.52
N LEU A 28 -19.99 -23.94 -16.33
CA LEU A 28 -20.59 -25.25 -16.11
C LEU A 28 -22.12 -25.16 -16.25
N LYS A 29 -22.71 -25.91 -17.20
CA LYS A 29 -24.15 -26.11 -17.37
C LYS A 29 -24.67 -26.90 -16.17
N VAL A 30 -25.23 -26.20 -15.20
CA VAL A 30 -25.96 -26.80 -14.08
C VAL A 30 -27.43 -26.48 -14.27
N GLU A 31 -28.25 -27.52 -14.52
CA GLU A 31 -29.71 -27.36 -14.55
C GLU A 31 -30.22 -26.85 -13.19
N GLY A 32 -30.99 -25.76 -13.21
CA GLY A 32 -31.61 -25.18 -12.01
C GLY A 32 -30.84 -24.04 -11.34
N LEU A 33 -29.64 -23.68 -11.80
CA LEU A 33 -29.04 -22.40 -11.42
C LEU A 33 -29.72 -21.27 -12.21
N PRO A 34 -30.23 -20.21 -11.54
CA PRO A 34 -30.67 -19.02 -12.27
C PRO A 34 -29.47 -18.51 -13.06
N GLN A 35 -29.63 -18.41 -14.39
CA GLN A 35 -28.63 -17.77 -15.23
C GLN A 35 -28.32 -16.41 -14.58
N GLN A 36 -27.05 -16.08 -14.36
CA GLN A 36 -26.66 -14.77 -13.82
C GLN A 36 -27.08 -13.68 -14.83
N ASP A 37 -28.33 -13.28 -14.74
CA ASP A 37 -28.87 -12.09 -15.34
C ASP A 37 -28.31 -10.92 -14.54
N ASN A 38 -27.19 -10.39 -15.02
CA ASN A 38 -26.58 -9.18 -14.48
C ASN A 38 -27.54 -7.97 -14.51
N SER A 39 -28.71 -8.09 -15.14
CA SER A 39 -29.80 -7.11 -15.14
C SER A 39 -30.35 -6.84 -13.72
N GLU A 40 -30.45 -7.84 -12.86
CA GLU A 40 -30.84 -7.64 -11.46
C GLU A 40 -29.75 -6.92 -10.67
N LEU A 41 -28.49 -7.28 -10.91
CA LEU A 41 -27.34 -6.63 -10.28
C LEU A 41 -27.22 -5.16 -10.72
N ASP A 42 -27.45 -4.87 -12.00
CA ASP A 42 -27.42 -3.51 -12.52
C ASP A 42 -28.65 -2.72 -12.11
N GLY A 43 -29.83 -3.35 -12.02
CA GLY A 43 -31.03 -2.78 -11.42
C GLY A 43 -30.81 -2.41 -9.95
N LEU A 44 -30.13 -3.28 -9.18
CA LEU A 44 -29.77 -3.02 -7.80
C LEU A 44 -28.78 -1.86 -7.67
N LYS A 45 -27.72 -1.81 -8.49
CA LYS A 45 -26.78 -0.68 -8.53
C LYS A 45 -27.50 0.64 -8.85
N ASN A 46 -28.40 0.63 -9.83
CA ASN A 46 -29.19 1.80 -10.20
C ASN A 46 -30.09 2.26 -9.06
N LYS A 47 -30.75 1.33 -8.36
CA LYS A 47 -31.57 1.62 -7.18
C LYS A 47 -30.73 2.18 -6.04
N VAL A 48 -29.54 1.63 -5.79
CA VAL A 48 -28.59 2.13 -4.79
C VAL A 48 -28.17 3.55 -5.12
N ASN A 49 -27.79 3.83 -6.36
CA ASN A 49 -27.41 5.17 -6.81
C ASN A 49 -28.58 6.16 -6.67
N GLN A 50 -29.79 5.76 -7.06
CA GLN A 50 -30.99 6.57 -6.88
C GLN A 50 -31.24 6.89 -5.40
N LEU A 51 -31.23 5.87 -4.53
CA LEU A 51 -31.45 6.05 -3.10
C LEU A 51 -30.36 6.92 -2.45
N LEU A 52 -29.11 6.81 -2.89
CA LEU A 52 -28.02 7.69 -2.43
C LEU A 52 -28.27 9.14 -2.82
N ASN A 53 -28.69 9.39 -4.06
CA ASN A 53 -29.01 10.74 -4.54
C ASN A 53 -30.23 11.32 -3.82
N GLU A 54 -31.29 10.54 -3.65
CA GLU A 54 -32.48 10.95 -2.89
C GLU A 54 -32.12 11.26 -1.43
N LYS A 55 -31.31 10.42 -0.79
CA LYS A 55 -30.82 10.66 0.57
C LYS A 55 -30.01 11.96 0.66
N LYS A 56 -29.10 12.18 -0.29
CA LYS A 56 -28.27 13.40 -0.33
C LYS A 56 -29.13 14.65 -0.50
N THR A 57 -30.06 14.64 -1.45
CA THR A 57 -30.97 15.78 -1.69
C THR A 57 -31.92 16.03 -0.51
N ALA A 58 -32.43 14.97 0.13
CA ALA A 58 -33.23 15.09 1.35
C ALA A 58 -32.42 15.69 2.51
N GLN A 59 -31.17 15.24 2.69
CA GLN A 59 -30.27 15.76 3.71
C GLN A 59 -29.89 17.23 3.46
N GLU A 60 -29.63 17.62 2.21
CA GLU A 60 -29.38 19.02 1.83
C GLU A 60 -30.59 19.91 2.14
N LYS A 61 -31.80 19.50 1.73
CA LYS A 61 -33.03 20.24 2.02
C LYS A 61 -33.30 20.35 3.52
N GLN A 62 -33.04 19.29 4.28
CA GLN A 62 -33.18 19.32 5.74
C GLN A 62 -32.21 20.34 6.35
N ARG A 63 -30.95 20.35 5.90
CA ARG A 63 -29.95 21.30 6.37
C ARG A 63 -30.33 22.75 6.05
N GLU A 64 -30.80 23.00 4.83
CA GLU A 64 -31.26 24.33 4.41
C GLU A 64 -32.47 24.80 5.24
N ALA A 65 -33.43 23.91 5.51
CA ALA A 65 -34.59 24.22 6.34
C ALA A 65 -34.20 24.53 7.79
N GLU A 66 -33.30 23.75 8.37
CA GLU A 66 -32.76 23.97 9.71
C GLU A 66 -31.98 25.30 9.79
N GLU A 67 -31.12 25.59 8.81
CA GLU A 67 -30.38 26.86 8.75
C GLU A 67 -31.32 28.05 8.62
N LYS A 68 -32.38 27.93 7.82
CA LYS A 68 -33.38 29.00 7.65
C LYS A 68 -34.17 29.22 8.93
N ALA A 69 -34.63 28.15 9.59
CA ALA A 69 -35.34 28.24 10.86
C ALA A 69 -34.48 28.86 11.96
N GLN A 70 -33.18 28.53 12.02
CA GLN A 70 -32.24 29.14 12.96
C GLN A 70 -32.05 30.63 12.71
N ARG A 71 -31.90 31.06 11.44
CA ARG A 71 -31.78 32.49 11.09
C ARG A 71 -33.03 33.27 11.45
N GLU A 72 -34.22 32.73 11.16
CA GLU A 72 -35.49 33.38 11.49
C GLU A 72 -35.69 33.50 13.01
N ALA A 73 -35.35 32.45 13.77
CA ALA A 73 -35.40 32.47 15.23
C ALA A 73 -34.43 33.50 15.84
N GLU A 74 -33.20 33.57 15.31
CA GLU A 74 -32.20 34.55 15.76
C GLU A 74 -32.60 35.99 15.43
N GLU A 75 -33.14 36.24 14.23
CA GLU A 75 -33.66 37.55 13.88
C GLU A 75 -34.83 37.97 14.78
N ALA A 76 -35.72 37.04 15.11
CA ALA A 76 -36.84 37.29 16.01
C ALA A 76 -36.34 37.58 17.45
N ALA A 77 -35.37 36.81 17.95
CA ALA A 77 -34.75 37.03 19.26
C ALA A 77 -34.03 38.39 19.31
N ARG A 78 -33.28 38.74 18.26
CA ARG A 78 -32.62 40.05 18.14
C ARG A 78 -33.60 41.21 18.12
N LYS A 79 -34.70 41.10 17.35
CA LYS A 79 -35.76 42.13 17.29
C LYS A 79 -36.49 42.28 18.63
N LYS A 80 -36.59 41.21 19.42
CA LYS A 80 -37.25 41.20 20.74
C LYS A 80 -36.30 41.52 21.91
N GLY A 81 -35.00 41.65 21.66
CA GLY A 81 -34.01 41.84 22.72
C GLY A 81 -33.89 40.65 23.67
N ASP A 82 -34.22 39.44 23.21
CA ASP A 82 -34.17 38.22 24.02
C ASP A 82 -32.72 37.71 24.13
N VAL A 83 -32.01 38.25 25.12
CA VAL A 83 -30.59 37.96 25.37
C VAL A 83 -30.36 36.47 25.65
N ALA A 84 -31.27 35.80 26.37
CA ALA A 84 -31.15 34.38 26.68
C ALA A 84 -31.24 33.50 25.42
N ALA A 85 -32.17 33.81 24.51
CA ALA A 85 -32.27 33.12 23.23
C ALA A 85 -31.03 33.36 22.33
N ILE A 86 -30.48 34.58 22.38
CA ILE A 86 -29.24 34.94 21.66
C ILE A 86 -28.05 34.15 22.22
N GLU A 87 -27.87 34.12 23.55
CA GLU A 87 -26.79 33.35 24.20
C GLU A 87 -26.88 31.85 23.88
N ALA A 88 -28.09 31.27 23.92
CA ALA A 88 -28.31 29.88 23.54
C ALA A 88 -27.94 29.61 22.06
N SER A 89 -28.31 30.52 21.15
CA SER A 89 -27.95 30.45 19.73
C SER A 89 -26.44 30.52 19.52
N TRP A 90 -25.74 31.44 20.19
CA TRP A 90 -24.29 31.56 20.10
C TRP A 90 -23.57 30.33 20.66
N LYS A 91 -24.03 29.79 21.79
CA LYS A 91 -23.47 28.58 22.36
C LYS A 91 -23.61 27.40 21.40
N ALA A 92 -24.80 27.21 20.82
CA ALA A 92 -25.03 26.17 19.82
C ALA A 92 -24.15 26.34 18.57
N LYS A 93 -23.96 27.58 18.09
CA LYS A 93 -23.06 27.87 16.96
C LYS A 93 -21.60 27.56 17.29
N LEU A 94 -21.15 27.89 18.51
CA LEU A 94 -19.80 27.59 18.96
C LEU A 94 -19.57 26.08 19.02
N GLU A 95 -20.46 25.34 19.67
CA GLU A 95 -20.39 23.87 19.73
C GLU A 95 -20.39 23.24 18.32
N GLN A 96 -21.23 23.75 17.41
CA GLN A 96 -21.24 23.28 16.03
C GLN A 96 -19.95 23.62 15.27
N ALA A 97 -19.39 24.81 15.48
CA ALA A 97 -18.13 25.21 14.86
C ALA A 97 -16.97 24.35 15.38
N GLU A 98 -16.88 24.13 16.69
CA GLU A 98 -15.89 23.25 17.31
C GLU A 98 -15.99 21.82 16.77
N ALA A 99 -17.19 21.27 16.66
CA ALA A 99 -17.41 19.96 16.07
C ALA A 99 -16.95 19.89 14.61
N LYS A 100 -17.30 20.89 13.79
CA LYS A 100 -16.87 20.98 12.38
C LYS A 100 -15.35 21.10 12.25
N HIS A 101 -14.72 21.91 13.10
CA HIS A 101 -13.27 22.05 13.10
C HIS A 101 -12.59 20.76 13.54
N ALA A 102 -13.08 20.09 14.57
CA ALA A 102 -12.56 18.79 14.99
C ALA A 102 -12.66 17.73 13.87
N GLU A 103 -13.79 17.67 13.17
CA GLU A 103 -13.99 16.77 12.03
C GLU A 103 -13.04 17.12 10.88
N ALA A 104 -12.89 18.39 10.52
CA ALA A 104 -11.98 18.85 9.47
C ALA A 104 -10.51 18.56 9.83
N THR A 105 -10.10 18.79 11.08
CA THR A 105 -8.75 18.46 11.56
C THR A 105 -8.50 16.97 11.47
N LYS A 106 -9.45 16.12 11.88
CA LYS A 106 -9.32 14.66 11.76
C LYS A 106 -9.20 14.23 10.30
N ALA A 107 -10.04 14.77 9.41
CA ALA A 107 -9.98 14.46 7.99
C ALA A 107 -8.63 14.86 7.36
N LEU A 108 -8.09 16.03 7.75
CA LEU A 108 -6.76 16.47 7.32
C LEU A 108 -5.66 15.58 7.88
N GLN A 109 -5.73 15.18 9.16
CA GLN A 109 -4.78 14.24 9.75
C GLN A 109 -4.77 12.90 9.03
N ASP A 110 -5.95 12.35 8.72
CA ASP A 110 -6.11 11.11 7.95
C ASP A 110 -5.53 11.25 6.54
N GLN A 111 -5.72 12.41 5.90
CA GLN A 111 -5.15 12.70 4.58
C GLN A 111 -3.62 12.80 4.63
N VAL A 112 -3.07 13.52 5.60
CA VAL A 112 -1.62 13.62 5.82
C VAL A 112 -1.05 12.23 6.04
N TYR A 113 -1.67 11.42 6.90
CA TYR A 113 -1.26 10.04 7.15
C TYR A 113 -1.25 9.19 5.88
N LYS A 114 -2.33 9.22 5.09
CA LYS A 114 -2.43 8.47 3.82
C LYS A 114 -1.36 8.88 2.81
N LEU A 115 -1.14 10.18 2.66
CA LEU A 115 -0.17 10.73 1.70
C LEU A 115 1.28 10.56 2.14
N THR A 116 1.54 10.33 3.43
CA THR A 116 2.90 10.14 3.96
C THR A 116 3.12 8.67 4.28
N VAL A 117 2.78 8.23 5.48
CA VAL A 117 2.94 6.86 5.96
C VAL A 117 2.27 5.86 5.02
N GLY A 118 1.05 6.12 4.57
CA GLY A 118 0.33 5.22 3.66
C GLY A 118 1.07 5.01 2.33
N GLN A 119 1.53 6.09 1.70
CA GLN A 119 2.30 6.02 0.45
C GLN A 119 3.68 5.36 0.66
N THR A 120 4.40 5.73 1.72
CA THR A 120 5.70 5.12 2.04
C THR A 120 5.56 3.64 2.33
N ALA A 121 4.56 3.23 3.14
CA ALA A 121 4.30 1.84 3.44
C ALA A 121 3.94 1.04 2.18
N GLN A 122 3.11 1.60 1.29
CA GLN A 122 2.74 0.98 0.01
C GLN A 122 3.96 0.80 -0.90
N ALA A 123 4.85 1.80 -0.99
CA ALA A 123 6.07 1.71 -1.75
C ALA A 123 7.00 0.62 -1.18
N LEU A 124 7.19 0.59 0.13
CA LEU A 124 8.00 -0.43 0.81
C LEU A 124 7.43 -1.83 0.65
N ALA A 125 6.11 -2.00 0.80
CA ALA A 125 5.46 -3.28 0.59
C ALA A 125 5.65 -3.77 -0.86
N SER A 126 5.52 -2.87 -1.84
CA SER A 126 5.74 -3.21 -3.25
C SER A 126 7.20 -3.55 -3.56
N GLU A 127 8.16 -2.87 -2.92
CA GLU A 127 9.60 -3.11 -3.10
C GLU A 127 10.07 -4.42 -2.43
N LEU A 128 9.53 -4.70 -1.24
CA LEU A 128 9.97 -5.83 -0.42
C LEU A 128 9.25 -7.12 -0.76
N SER A 129 7.98 -7.05 -1.15
CA SER A 129 7.14 -8.24 -1.33
C SER A 129 7.31 -8.88 -2.70
N ILE A 130 7.10 -10.20 -2.76
CA ILE A 130 6.88 -10.89 -4.03
C ILE A 130 5.56 -10.38 -4.62
N LYS A 131 5.53 -10.15 -5.94
CA LYS A 131 4.37 -9.62 -6.65
C LYS A 131 3.08 -10.38 -6.26
N GLY A 132 2.09 -9.65 -5.77
CA GLY A 132 0.80 -10.18 -5.33
C GLY A 132 0.70 -10.48 -3.82
N SER A 133 1.78 -10.29 -3.05
CA SER A 133 1.79 -10.47 -1.59
C SER A 133 1.93 -9.16 -0.80
N GLU A 134 1.87 -8.01 -1.47
CA GLU A 134 2.04 -6.67 -0.90
C GLU A 134 1.06 -6.43 0.25
N ALA A 135 -0.20 -6.83 0.07
CA ALA A 135 -1.28 -6.64 1.02
C ALA A 135 -1.05 -7.36 2.37
N VAL A 136 -0.21 -8.40 2.39
CA VAL A 136 0.12 -9.14 3.61
C VAL A 136 1.19 -8.41 4.43
N LEU A 137 2.17 -7.79 3.76
CA LEU A 137 3.24 -7.06 4.43
C LEU A 137 2.82 -5.64 4.81
N LEU A 138 1.88 -5.04 4.08
CA LEU A 138 1.47 -3.66 4.26
C LEU A 138 1.08 -3.31 5.72
N PRO A 139 0.23 -4.09 6.44
CA PRO A 139 -0.13 -3.77 7.81
C PRO A 139 1.07 -3.78 8.76
N HIS A 140 2.00 -4.71 8.56
CA HIS A 140 3.20 -4.83 9.39
C HIS A 140 4.17 -3.68 9.15
N ILE A 141 4.34 -3.25 7.90
CA ILE A 141 5.18 -2.09 7.56
C ILE A 141 4.53 -0.81 8.09
N THR A 142 3.22 -0.67 7.90
CA THR A 142 2.44 0.51 8.33
C THR A 142 2.54 0.72 9.85
N ASN A 143 2.42 -0.36 10.64
CA ASN A 143 2.57 -0.32 12.10
C ASN A 143 3.99 0.06 12.57
N ARG A 144 4.96 0.12 11.67
CA ARG A 144 6.36 0.49 11.95
C ARG A 144 6.69 1.90 11.48
N LEU A 145 5.70 2.67 11.02
CA LEU A 145 5.86 4.03 10.52
C LEU A 145 4.89 4.97 11.23
N GLN A 146 5.37 6.18 11.51
CA GLN A 146 4.56 7.25 12.10
C GLN A 146 4.83 8.58 11.39
N VAL A 147 3.80 9.43 11.35
CA VAL A 147 3.95 10.82 10.93
C VAL A 147 4.61 11.61 12.07
N GLU A 148 5.72 12.25 11.77
CA GLU A 148 6.41 13.17 12.68
C GLU A 148 6.48 14.54 12.03
N THR A 149 6.16 15.59 12.77
CA THR A 149 6.38 16.96 12.35
C THR A 149 7.64 17.45 13.04
N ASP A 150 8.61 17.93 12.27
CA ASP A 150 9.86 18.44 12.84
C ASP A 150 9.69 19.87 13.42
N GLU A 151 10.77 20.38 14.01
CA GLU A 151 10.80 21.71 14.63
C GLU A 151 10.51 22.86 13.64
N ASN A 152 10.66 22.62 12.34
CA ASN A 152 10.37 23.58 11.27
C ASN A 152 8.93 23.46 10.73
N GLY A 153 8.13 22.52 11.24
CA GLY A 153 6.79 22.25 10.76
C GLY A 153 6.71 21.33 9.53
N GLU A 154 7.82 20.73 9.11
CA GLU A 154 7.84 19.81 7.98
C GLU A 154 7.36 18.41 8.40
N VAL A 155 6.46 17.83 7.60
CA VAL A 155 5.95 16.48 7.84
C VAL A 155 6.93 15.44 7.29
N LYS A 156 7.39 14.53 8.15
CA LYS A 156 8.34 13.45 7.85
C LYS A 156 7.79 12.10 8.34
N VAL A 157 8.34 11.02 7.79
CA VAL A 157 8.01 9.65 8.24
C VAL A 157 9.11 9.17 9.18
N ARG A 158 8.72 8.85 10.42
CA ARG A 158 9.57 8.28 11.47
C ARG A 158 9.37 6.78 11.54
N VAL A 159 10.47 6.03 11.66
CA VAL A 159 10.41 4.58 11.90
C VAL A 159 10.25 4.29 13.38
N LEU A 160 9.32 3.38 13.69
CA LEU A 160 9.09 2.86 15.03
C LEU A 160 9.90 1.59 15.26
N ASP A 161 10.22 1.29 16.52
CA ASP A 161 10.79 0.02 16.93
C ASP A 161 9.72 -1.10 16.96
N SER A 162 10.13 -2.31 17.36
CA SER A 162 9.22 -3.46 17.47
C SER A 162 8.16 -3.33 18.57
N GLN A 163 8.30 -2.34 19.46
CA GLN A 163 7.34 -2.02 20.52
C GLN A 163 6.41 -0.85 20.12
N GLY A 164 6.55 -0.32 18.90
CA GLY A 164 5.77 0.81 18.42
C GLY A 164 6.24 2.16 18.97
N LYS A 165 7.47 2.26 19.48
CA LYS A 165 8.04 3.53 19.98
C LYS A 165 8.90 4.21 18.91
N PRO A 166 8.94 5.55 18.88
CA PRO A 166 9.84 6.27 17.97
C PRO A 166 11.29 5.81 18.10
N SER A 167 11.97 5.60 16.98
CA SER A 167 13.33 5.10 16.94
C SER A 167 14.25 5.96 16.06
N ALA A 168 15.56 5.77 16.22
CA ALA A 168 16.57 6.37 15.35
C ALA A 168 16.80 5.56 14.04
N LEU A 169 15.99 4.53 13.79
CA LEU A 169 16.12 3.69 12.60
C LEU A 169 15.76 4.47 11.33
N SER A 170 16.49 4.21 10.27
CA SER A 170 16.14 4.69 8.93
C SER A 170 15.13 3.76 8.25
N ILE A 171 14.52 4.23 7.17
CA ILE A 171 13.68 3.40 6.29
C ILE A 171 14.49 2.21 5.74
N ASP A 172 15.77 2.39 5.44
CA ASP A 172 16.61 1.29 4.94
C ASP A 172 16.92 0.26 6.02
N ASP A 173 17.03 0.67 7.29
CA ASP A 173 17.18 -0.27 8.40
C ASP A 173 15.90 -1.07 8.60
N LEU A 174 14.73 -0.44 8.46
CA LEU A 174 13.44 -1.14 8.45
C LEU A 174 13.37 -2.18 7.32
N LYS A 175 13.80 -1.83 6.09
CA LYS A 175 13.87 -2.77 4.98
C LYS A 175 14.74 -3.99 5.30
N LYS A 176 15.93 -3.77 5.87
CA LYS A 176 16.84 -4.85 6.28
C LYS A 176 16.21 -5.74 7.35
N GLU A 177 15.53 -5.15 8.33
CA GLU A 177 14.82 -5.88 9.37
C GLU A 177 13.74 -6.81 8.77
N PHE A 178 12.90 -6.29 7.87
CA PHE A 178 11.87 -7.10 7.20
C PHE A 178 12.46 -8.21 6.32
N ARG A 179 13.57 -7.96 5.62
CA ARG A 179 14.28 -8.98 4.81
C ARG A 179 14.90 -10.09 5.66
N SER A 180 15.37 -9.75 6.86
CA SER A 180 16.00 -10.70 7.77
C SER A 180 15.01 -11.49 8.64
N ASN A 181 13.77 -10.98 8.77
CA ASN A 181 12.72 -11.62 9.55
C ASN A 181 12.28 -12.95 8.92
N VAL A 182 12.50 -14.05 9.66
CA VAL A 182 12.19 -15.42 9.22
C VAL A 182 10.72 -15.60 8.85
N ALA A 183 9.79 -14.94 9.55
CA ALA A 183 8.36 -15.06 9.29
C ALA A 183 7.94 -14.46 7.96
N PHE A 184 8.65 -13.42 7.49
CA PHE A 184 8.34 -12.74 6.24
C PHE A 184 9.13 -13.27 5.05
N LYS A 185 10.19 -14.06 5.26
CA LYS A 185 11.02 -14.63 4.18
C LYS A 185 10.22 -15.23 3.01
N PRO A 186 9.14 -16.00 3.20
CA PRO A 186 8.38 -16.57 2.08
C PRO A 186 7.66 -15.53 1.21
N LEU A 187 7.44 -14.32 1.73
CA LEU A 187 6.72 -13.23 1.08
C LEU A 187 7.66 -12.15 0.54
N ILE A 188 8.95 -12.20 0.86
CA ILE A 188 9.93 -11.17 0.52
C ILE A 188 10.65 -11.57 -0.78
N VAL A 189 10.80 -10.63 -1.72
CA VAL A 189 11.65 -10.87 -2.89
C VAL A 189 13.08 -11.14 -2.43
N ALA A 190 13.66 -12.23 -2.96
CA ALA A 190 15.09 -12.46 -2.85
C ALA A 190 15.80 -11.16 -3.26
N SER A 191 16.72 -10.68 -2.43
CA SER A 191 17.44 -9.44 -2.70
C SER A 191 18.00 -9.52 -4.11
N ASN A 192 17.53 -8.63 -4.99
CA ASN A 192 18.01 -8.50 -6.36
C ASN A 192 19.42 -7.86 -6.40
N ALA A 193 20.27 -8.19 -5.42
CA ALA A 193 21.70 -8.10 -5.56
C ALA A 193 22.03 -9.11 -6.66
N SER A 194 22.10 -8.61 -7.90
CA SER A 194 22.52 -9.30 -9.12
C SER A 194 22.76 -10.80 -8.90
N GLY A 195 21.71 -11.60 -9.05
CA GLY A 195 21.82 -13.05 -8.97
C GLY A 195 22.77 -13.55 -10.04
N SER A 196 24.05 -13.64 -9.70
CA SER A 196 24.96 -14.62 -10.28
C SER A 196 24.26 -15.96 -10.17
N GLY A 197 24.04 -16.58 -11.32
CA GLY A 197 23.44 -17.90 -11.41
C GLY A 197 24.16 -18.88 -10.49
N ALA A 198 23.37 -19.75 -9.89
CA ALA A 198 23.82 -20.84 -9.04
C ALA A 198 25.08 -21.54 -9.58
N SER A 199 26.16 -21.51 -8.78
CA SER A 199 27.14 -22.59 -8.69
C SER A 199 28.13 -22.31 -7.57
N GLY A 200 28.25 -23.25 -6.63
CA GLY A 200 29.47 -23.47 -5.85
C GLY A 200 29.71 -22.52 -4.67
N GLY A 201 29.73 -23.07 -3.46
CA GLY A 201 30.03 -22.33 -2.25
C GLY A 201 31.48 -21.83 -2.14
N GLY A 202 31.67 -20.88 -1.22
CA GLY A 202 32.98 -20.52 -0.68
C GLY A 202 33.14 -19.02 -0.42
N SER A 203 33.23 -18.66 0.87
CA SER A 203 33.88 -17.48 1.47
C SER A 203 33.62 -16.09 0.85
N GLY A 204 33.07 -15.12 1.58
CA GLY A 204 33.67 -14.61 2.82
C GLY A 204 34.48 -13.36 2.47
N GLY A 205 33.92 -12.19 2.76
CA GLY A 205 34.60 -10.91 2.61
C GLY A 205 35.91 -10.87 3.39
N GLY A 206 36.99 -10.56 2.69
CA GLY A 206 38.33 -10.41 3.22
C GLY A 206 39.21 -9.79 2.14
N ALA A 207 40.16 -8.96 2.56
CA ALA A 207 41.04 -8.12 1.74
C ALA A 207 41.48 -8.75 0.40
N ALA A 208 41.59 -7.93 -0.64
CA ALA A 208 42.10 -8.32 -1.96
C ALA A 208 43.42 -9.10 -1.79
N LYS A 209 43.39 -10.40 -2.15
CA LYS A 209 44.56 -11.27 -2.16
C LYS A 209 45.65 -10.65 -3.03
N LYS A 210 46.91 -10.81 -2.63
CA LYS A 210 48.03 -10.39 -3.47
C LYS A 210 48.02 -11.20 -4.78
N PRO A 211 48.42 -10.62 -5.92
CA PRO A 211 48.45 -11.33 -7.20
C PRO A 211 49.17 -12.69 -7.15
N SER A 212 50.22 -12.84 -6.35
CA SER A 212 50.95 -14.10 -6.15
C SER A 212 50.19 -15.17 -5.35
N GLU A 213 49.14 -14.78 -4.63
CA GLU A 213 48.27 -15.68 -3.86
C GLU A 213 46.98 -16.04 -4.61
N MET A 214 46.79 -15.48 -5.82
CA MET A 214 45.61 -15.74 -6.64
C MET A 214 45.66 -17.11 -7.31
N THR A 215 44.57 -17.85 -7.18
CA THR A 215 44.34 -19.07 -7.95
C THR A 215 44.17 -18.76 -9.44
N THR A 216 44.28 -19.78 -10.29
CA THR A 216 44.06 -19.62 -11.74
C THR A 216 42.67 -19.05 -12.07
N GLN A 217 41.63 -19.40 -11.31
CA GLN A 217 40.29 -18.86 -11.51
C GLN A 217 40.21 -17.38 -11.13
N GLU A 218 40.79 -16.99 -9.99
CA GLU A 218 40.83 -15.59 -9.55
C GLU A 218 41.63 -14.70 -10.52
N ARG A 219 42.69 -15.23 -11.15
CA ARG A 219 43.45 -14.53 -12.19
C ARG A 219 42.62 -14.31 -13.47
N LEU A 220 41.81 -15.29 -13.86
CA LEU A 220 40.90 -15.15 -15.00
C LEU A 220 39.81 -14.11 -14.73
N GLU A 221 39.28 -14.09 -13.50
CA GLU A 221 38.32 -13.06 -13.08
C GLU A 221 38.94 -11.68 -13.00
N PHE A 222 40.17 -11.56 -12.49
CA PHE A 222 40.92 -10.30 -12.49
C PHE A 222 41.14 -9.79 -13.91
N GLN A 223 41.61 -10.65 -14.83
CA GLN A 223 41.79 -10.28 -16.23
C GLN A 223 40.48 -9.84 -16.91
N LYS A 224 39.34 -10.45 -16.54
CA LYS A 224 38.03 -10.13 -17.10
C LYS A 224 37.46 -8.81 -16.57
N ASN A 225 37.66 -8.54 -15.27
CA ASN A 225 37.10 -7.37 -14.59
C ASN A 225 37.99 -6.13 -14.71
N ASP A 226 39.32 -6.30 -14.77
CA ASP A 226 40.29 -5.23 -14.96
C ASP A 226 41.47 -5.71 -15.86
N PRO A 227 41.28 -5.68 -17.19
CA PRO A 227 42.31 -6.12 -18.13
C PRO A 227 43.61 -5.30 -18.06
N GLN A 228 43.51 -4.01 -17.74
CA GLN A 228 44.67 -3.11 -17.69
C GLN A 228 45.48 -3.35 -16.42
N GLY A 229 44.82 -3.47 -15.26
CA GLY A 229 45.48 -3.82 -14.00
C GLY A 229 46.11 -5.21 -14.02
N PHE A 230 45.45 -6.19 -14.63
CA PHE A 230 46.02 -7.51 -14.83
C PHE A 230 47.30 -7.46 -15.68
N GLN A 231 47.29 -6.72 -16.78
CA GLN A 231 48.45 -6.57 -17.65
C GLN A 231 49.61 -5.84 -16.96
N ALA A 232 49.33 -4.84 -16.14
CA ALA A 232 50.33 -4.18 -15.30
C ALA A 232 50.95 -5.13 -14.27
N ALA A 233 50.14 -5.94 -13.59
CA ALA A 233 50.61 -6.95 -12.64
C ALA A 233 51.48 -8.03 -13.31
N VAL A 234 51.14 -8.43 -14.55
CA VAL A 234 52.00 -9.32 -15.35
C VAL A 234 53.33 -8.64 -15.70
N ALA A 235 53.29 -7.36 -16.13
CA ALA A 235 54.49 -6.62 -16.51
C ALA A 235 55.44 -6.37 -15.32
N ASN A 236 54.89 -6.21 -14.11
CA ASN A 236 55.64 -6.03 -12.87
C ASN A 236 56.12 -7.36 -12.26
N GLY A 237 55.67 -8.51 -12.78
CA GLY A 237 56.04 -9.83 -12.25
C GLY A 237 55.34 -10.20 -10.95
N ASP A 238 54.22 -9.55 -10.60
CA ASP A 238 53.54 -9.66 -9.31
C ASP A 238 52.93 -11.05 -9.05
N PHE A 239 52.79 -11.88 -10.09
CA PHE A 239 52.29 -13.26 -9.98
C PHE A 239 53.34 -14.29 -9.57
N ASN A 240 54.63 -13.91 -9.57
CA ASN A 240 55.76 -14.82 -9.36
C ASN A 240 56.59 -14.53 -8.09
N ASN A 241 56.16 -13.59 -7.24
CA ASN A 241 56.83 -13.18 -6.00
C ASN A 241 56.15 -13.67 -4.73
#